data_AF-A0A6I6UQ25-F1
#
_entry.id   AF-A0A6I6UQ25-F1
#
_cell.length_a   1.000
_cell.length_b   1.000
_cell.length_c   1.000
_cell.angle_alpha   90.00
_cell.angle_beta   90.00
_cell.angle_gamma   90.00
#
_symmetry.space_group_name_H-M   'P 1'
#
loop_
_entity.id
_entity.type
_entity.pdbx_description
1 polymer ?
#
loop_
_entity_poly.entity_id
_entity_poly.type
_entity_poly.pdbx_seq_one_letter_code
_entity_poly.pdbx_strand_id
1 'polypeptide(L)'
;MLLGYYSLSSLLGVDSSRKLEQLLDPHYVYSNDTLKKKTRISYNQDALKHIGKELDHQYNLVPSLPVLRSLPIMIAQGSHDILTHAYMKENVLIHLDNVILKEVEESGHWTILEQPEKMVALTHEFMSFTGTVPPVHS
;
A
#
# COMPACT_ATOMS: atom_id res chain seq x y z
N MET A 1 -2.73 -10.20 -14.42
CA MET A 1 -3.07 -9.17 -15.45
C MET A 1 -4.39 -8.47 -15.09
N LEU A 2 -4.40 -7.65 -14.05
CA LEU A 2 -5.59 -6.91 -13.60
C LEU A 2 -5.44 -5.39 -13.80
N LEU A 3 -4.20 -4.88 -13.84
CA LEU A 3 -3.87 -3.45 -13.96
C LEU A 3 -4.44 -2.78 -15.23
N GLY A 4 -4.50 -3.50 -16.36
CA GLY A 4 -5.03 -2.96 -17.63
C GLY A 4 -6.55 -2.82 -17.68
N TYR A 5 -7.30 -3.53 -16.84
CA TYR A 5 -8.77 -3.47 -16.81
C TYR A 5 -9.29 -2.24 -16.06
N TYR A 6 -8.48 -1.66 -15.15
CA TYR A 6 -8.90 -0.52 -14.34
C TYR A 6 -8.87 0.82 -15.12
N SER A 7 -7.97 0.95 -16.11
CA SER A 7 -7.83 2.16 -16.94
C SER A 7 -9.06 2.43 -17.82
N LEU A 8 -9.68 1.39 -18.39
CA LEU A 8 -10.81 1.52 -19.33
C LEU A 8 -12.15 1.82 -18.66
N SER A 9 -12.28 1.56 -17.36
CA SER A 9 -13.56 1.73 -16.64
C SER A 9 -13.80 3.16 -16.11
N SER A 10 -12.88 4.09 -16.39
CA SER A 10 -13.01 5.54 -16.14
C SER A 10 -13.87 6.25 -17.18
N LEU A 11 -14.11 5.62 -18.34
CA LEU A 11 -14.87 6.16 -19.47
C LEU A 11 -16.40 6.07 -19.28
N LEU A 12 -16.87 5.25 -18.35
CA LEU A 12 -18.29 5.08 -18.05
C LEU A 12 -18.48 5.51 -16.60
N GLY A 13 -19.06 6.70 -16.39
CA GLY A 13 -19.20 7.43 -15.12
C GLY A 13 -19.99 6.72 -14.02
N VAL A 14 -19.60 5.50 -13.67
CA VAL A 14 -20.12 4.70 -12.57
C VAL A 14 -19.22 4.94 -11.37
N ASP A 15 -19.65 5.94 -10.60
CA ASP A 15 -19.42 6.21 -9.18
C ASP A 15 -18.12 5.65 -8.59
N SER A 16 -17.02 6.37 -8.83
CA SER A 16 -15.68 6.07 -8.32
C SER A 16 -15.66 5.87 -6.80
N SER A 17 -16.60 6.49 -6.08
CA SER A 17 -16.78 6.34 -4.64
C SER A 17 -17.15 4.90 -4.25
N ARG A 18 -18.09 4.30 -4.97
CA ARG A 18 -18.56 2.93 -4.74
C ARG A 18 -17.49 1.90 -5.09
N LYS A 19 -16.65 2.19 -6.08
CA LYS A 19 -15.50 1.34 -6.44
C LYS A 19 -14.40 1.41 -5.38
N LEU A 20 -14.10 2.60 -4.86
CA LEU A 20 -13.14 2.78 -3.78
C LEU A 20 -13.61 2.10 -2.50
N GLU A 21 -14.89 2.28 -2.13
CA GLU A 21 -15.51 1.61 -0.99
C GLU A 21 -15.47 0.08 -1.16
N GLN A 22 -15.84 -0.48 -2.31
CA GLN A 22 -15.78 -1.93 -2.54
C GLN A 22 -14.37 -2.54 -2.43
N LEU A 23 -13.35 -1.74 -2.76
CA LEU A 23 -11.95 -2.20 -2.76
C LEU A 23 -11.33 -2.07 -1.37
N LEU A 24 -11.69 -1.03 -0.61
CA LEU A 24 -11.16 -0.78 0.74
C LEU A 24 -11.95 -1.51 1.82
N ASP A 25 -13.27 -1.61 1.70
CA ASP A 25 -14.18 -2.11 2.73
C ASP A 25 -13.77 -3.48 3.32
N PRO A 26 -13.39 -4.51 2.53
CA PRO A 26 -12.99 -5.81 3.08
C PRO A 26 -11.68 -5.77 3.88
N HIS A 27 -10.86 -4.74 3.67
CA HIS A 27 -9.55 -4.57 4.30
C HIS A 27 -9.58 -3.49 5.41
N TYR A 28 -10.63 -2.67 5.45
CA TYR A 28 -10.85 -1.62 6.46
C TYR A 28 -11.75 -2.06 7.62
N VAL A 29 -12.40 -3.23 7.54
CA VAL A 29 -13.22 -3.76 8.64
C VAL A 29 -12.80 -5.17 9.06
N TYR A 30 -12.95 -5.44 10.34
CA TYR A 30 -12.58 -6.70 10.99
C TYR A 30 -13.32 -7.95 10.45
N SER A 31 -14.51 -7.80 9.87
CA SER A 31 -15.27 -8.92 9.29
C SER A 31 -16.22 -8.47 8.18
N ASN A 32 -16.45 -9.32 7.18
CA ASN A 32 -17.42 -9.06 6.12
C ASN A 32 -18.85 -8.84 6.65
N ASP A 33 -19.19 -9.40 7.82
CA ASP A 33 -20.49 -9.16 8.47
C ASP A 33 -20.63 -7.73 9.02
N THR A 34 -19.52 -7.06 9.33
CA THR A 34 -19.51 -5.65 9.76
C THR A 34 -19.94 -4.71 8.63
N LEU A 35 -19.68 -5.08 7.37
CA LEU A 35 -20.09 -4.30 6.19
C LEU A 35 -21.60 -4.21 6.02
N LYS A 36 -22.36 -5.18 6.55
CA LYS A 36 -23.84 -5.16 6.54
C LYS A 36 -24.41 -4.03 7.41
N LYS A 37 -23.61 -3.49 8.33
CA LYS A 37 -23.95 -2.33 9.18
C LYS A 37 -23.47 -1.00 8.58
N LYS A 38 -22.81 -1.08 7.40
CA LYS A 38 -22.45 -0.01 6.46
C LYS A 38 -23.56 1.01 6.23
N THR A 39 -23.72 2.05 7.05
CA THR A 39 -24.64 3.14 6.71
C THR A 39 -24.00 4.07 5.69
N ARG A 40 -24.80 4.54 4.74
CA ARG A 40 -24.33 5.52 3.74
C ARG A 40 -23.92 6.79 4.48
N ILE A 41 -22.62 7.05 4.56
CA ILE A 41 -22.10 8.29 5.11
C ILE A 41 -22.31 9.37 4.04
N SER A 42 -22.94 10.49 4.41
CA SER A 42 -23.03 11.64 3.51
C SER A 42 -21.69 12.35 3.48
N TYR A 43 -21.08 12.43 2.29
CA TYR A 43 -19.84 13.17 2.07
C TYR A 43 -19.96 14.06 0.85
N ASN A 44 -19.14 15.12 0.81
CA ASN A 44 -19.09 16.04 -0.31
C ASN A 44 -18.50 15.32 -1.54
N GLN A 45 -19.36 15.04 -2.53
CA GLN A 45 -19.00 14.29 -3.74
C GLN A 45 -17.99 15.04 -4.61
N ASP A 46 -18.06 16.37 -4.66
CA ASP A 46 -17.12 17.18 -5.43
C ASP A 46 -15.73 17.17 -4.80
N ALA A 47 -15.67 17.26 -3.47
CA ALA A 47 -14.42 17.13 -2.73
C ALA A 47 -13.79 15.73 -2.92
N LEU A 48 -14.60 14.66 -2.79
CA LEU A 48 -14.12 13.29 -3.01
C LEU A 48 -13.59 13.09 -4.44
N LYS A 49 -14.31 13.61 -5.45
CA LYS A 49 -13.88 13.55 -6.84
C LYS A 49 -12.56 14.30 -7.07
N HIS A 50 -12.39 15.46 -6.44
CA HIS A 50 -11.15 16.22 -6.52
C HIS A 50 -9.97 15.46 -5.90
N ILE A 51 -10.16 14.96 -4.68
CA ILE A 51 -9.16 14.14 -3.97
C ILE A 51 -8.80 12.91 -4.80
N GLY A 52 -9.78 12.18 -5.34
CA GLY A 52 -9.52 11.01 -6.17
C GLY A 52 -8.72 11.33 -7.43
N LYS A 53 -9.01 12.46 -8.09
CA LYS A 53 -8.25 12.91 -9.27
C LYS A 53 -6.82 13.31 -8.91
N GLU A 54 -6.63 13.97 -7.77
CA GLU A 54 -5.30 14.36 -7.29
C GLU A 54 -4.46 13.14 -6.90
N LEU A 55 -5.04 12.17 -6.20
CA LEU A 55 -4.39 10.89 -5.87
C LEU A 55 -3.91 10.15 -7.13
N ASP A 56 -4.78 10.06 -8.15
CA ASP A 56 -4.44 9.36 -9.40
C ASP A 56 -3.35 10.10 -10.22
N HIS A 57 -3.36 11.44 -10.20
CA HIS A 57 -2.40 12.24 -10.97
C HIS A 57 -1.07 12.45 -10.26
N GLN A 58 -1.06 12.65 -8.94
CA GLN A 58 0.15 13.04 -8.19
C GLN A 58 0.78 11.89 -7.41
N TYR A 59 0.01 10.87 -7.04
CA TYR A 59 0.45 9.80 -6.13
C TYR A 59 0.45 8.43 -6.79
N ASN A 60 0.10 8.33 -8.08
CA ASN A 60 0.26 7.10 -8.84
C ASN A 60 1.74 6.88 -9.22
N LEU A 61 2.42 6.04 -8.44
CA LEU A 61 3.82 5.68 -8.66
C LEU A 61 4.03 4.49 -9.60
N VAL A 62 2.95 3.91 -10.17
CA VAL A 62 3.04 2.78 -11.10
C VAL A 62 3.95 3.08 -12.30
N PRO A 63 3.90 4.27 -12.94
CA PRO A 63 4.80 4.60 -14.04
C PRO A 63 6.29 4.63 -13.65
N SER A 64 6.59 4.82 -12.35
CA SER A 64 7.96 4.87 -11.82
C SER A 64 8.52 3.50 -11.44
N LEU A 65 7.69 2.44 -11.41
CA LEU A 65 8.12 1.08 -11.05
C LEU A 65 9.35 0.57 -11.84
N PRO A 66 9.51 0.83 -13.16
CA PRO A 66 10.70 0.38 -13.88
C PRO A 66 12.01 0.92 -13.30
N VAL A 67 12.01 2.15 -12.78
CA VAL A 67 13.20 2.76 -12.14
C VAL A 67 13.44 2.16 -10.76
N LEU A 68 12.36 1.85 -10.02
CA LEU A 68 12.43 1.29 -8.68
C LEU A 68 12.92 -0.17 -8.66
N ARG A 69 12.65 -0.94 -9.72
CA ARG A 69 13.01 -2.37 -9.80
C ARG A 69 14.50 -2.65 -9.56
N SER A 70 15.39 -1.79 -10.04
CA SER A 70 16.83 -1.99 -9.89
C SER A 70 17.38 -1.51 -8.54
N LEU A 71 16.64 -0.67 -7.82
CA LEU A 71 17.12 -0.08 -6.58
C LEU A 71 16.99 -1.08 -5.42
N PRO A 72 18.01 -1.22 -4.57
CA PRO A 72 17.84 -1.89 -3.29
C PRO A 72 16.83 -1.10 -2.46
N ILE A 73 15.81 -1.78 -1.94
CA ILE A 73 14.77 -1.18 -1.11
C ILE A 73 14.60 -2.05 0.14
N MET A 74 14.54 -1.41 1.30
CA MET A 74 14.02 -2.04 2.52
C MET A 74 12.71 -1.36 2.91
N ILE A 75 11.68 -2.16 3.11
CA ILE A 75 10.40 -1.75 3.68
C ILE A 75 10.37 -2.32 5.10
N ALA A 76 10.31 -1.43 6.09
CA ALA A 76 10.10 -1.81 7.48
C ALA A 76 8.67 -1.42 7.87
N GLN A 77 7.90 -2.37 8.38
CA GLN A 77 6.47 -2.20 8.64
C GLN A 77 6.10 -2.75 10.01
N GLY A 78 5.27 -2.02 10.77
CA GLY A 78 4.69 -2.53 12.00
C GLY A 78 3.85 -3.80 11.81
N SER A 79 3.92 -4.72 12.77
CA SER A 79 3.16 -5.98 12.77
C SER A 79 1.63 -5.80 12.85
N HIS A 80 1.17 -4.61 13.26
CA HIS A 80 -0.24 -4.22 13.37
C HIS A 80 -0.58 -3.03 12.46
N ASP A 81 0.23 -2.78 11.42
CA ASP A 81 -0.09 -1.76 10.42
C ASP A 81 -1.40 -2.12 9.69
N ILE A 82 -2.10 -1.08 9.23
CA ILE A 82 -3.36 -1.16 8.48
C ILE A 82 -3.16 -2.01 7.21
N LEU A 83 -2.01 -1.85 6.55
CA LEU A 83 -1.60 -2.75 5.48
C LEU A 83 -0.83 -3.91 6.09
N THR A 84 -1.40 -5.12 6.01
CA THR A 84 -0.75 -6.29 6.61
C THR A 84 0.49 -6.70 5.83
N HIS A 85 1.40 -7.38 6.51
CA HIS A 85 2.60 -7.94 5.90
C HIS A 85 2.28 -8.87 4.71
N ALA A 86 1.18 -9.65 4.81
CA ALA A 86 0.69 -10.48 3.72
C ALA A 86 0.22 -9.65 2.52
N TYR A 87 -0.54 -8.58 2.77
CA TYR A 87 -1.00 -7.68 1.71
C TYR A 87 0.17 -7.07 0.94
N MET A 88 1.21 -6.62 1.63
CA MET A 88 2.42 -6.07 0.99
C MET A 88 3.10 -7.09 0.10
N LYS A 89 3.26 -8.33 0.57
CA LYS A 89 3.85 -9.42 -0.23
C LYS A 89 3.08 -9.67 -1.52
N GLU A 90 1.76 -9.74 -1.43
CA GLU A 90 0.90 -10.10 -2.56
C GLU A 90 0.71 -8.97 -3.58
N ASN A 91 0.75 -7.70 -3.14
CA ASN A 91 0.30 -6.57 -3.97
C ASN A 91 1.39 -5.53 -4.25
N VAL A 92 2.43 -5.44 -3.43
CA VAL A 92 3.49 -4.42 -3.57
C VAL A 92 4.80 -5.05 -3.99
N LEU A 93 5.25 -6.07 -3.26
CA LEU A 93 6.55 -6.71 -3.49
C LEU A 93 6.63 -7.36 -4.87
N ILE A 94 5.50 -7.84 -5.43
CA ILE A 94 5.42 -8.39 -6.80
C ILE A 94 5.87 -7.45 -7.92
N HIS A 95 6.04 -6.17 -7.60
CA HIS A 95 6.43 -5.13 -8.54
C HIS A 95 7.87 -4.63 -8.34
N LEU A 96 8.55 -5.11 -7.29
CA LEU A 96 9.89 -4.67 -6.87
C LEU A 96 10.83 -5.88 -6.83
N ASP A 97 11.86 -5.87 -7.67
CA ASP A 97 12.74 -7.04 -7.83
C ASP A 97 13.81 -7.14 -6.71
N ASN A 98 14.19 -6.00 -6.12
CA ASN A 98 15.29 -5.85 -5.17
C ASN A 98 14.79 -5.25 -3.85
N VAL A 99 13.88 -5.95 -3.18
CA VAL A 99 13.21 -5.46 -1.96
C VAL A 99 13.32 -6.45 -0.80
N ILE A 100 13.52 -5.92 0.41
CA ILE A 100 13.41 -6.64 1.68
C ILE A 100 12.20 -6.09 2.42
N LEU A 101 11.33 -6.96 2.91
CA LEU A 101 10.26 -6.58 3.84
C LEU A 101 10.59 -7.09 5.24
N LYS A 102 10.78 -6.17 6.19
CA LYS A 102 11.02 -6.44 7.60
C LYS A 102 9.77 -6.08 8.40
N GLU A 103 9.31 -7.01 9.21
CA GLU A 103 8.26 -6.72 10.18
C GLU A 103 8.87 -6.17 11.47
N VAL A 104 8.25 -5.13 12.02
CA VAL A 104 8.60 -4.51 13.29
C VAL A 104 7.53 -4.88 14.30
N GLU A 105 7.87 -5.83 15.16
CA GLU A 105 6.95 -6.34 16.18
C GLU A 105 6.49 -5.24 17.14
N GLU A 106 5.26 -5.41 17.63
CA GLU A 106 4.61 -4.52 18.60
C GLU A 106 4.52 -3.08 18.10
N SER A 107 4.15 -2.92 16.82
CA SER A 107 3.93 -1.60 16.23
C SER A 107 2.84 -1.56 15.16
N GLY A 108 2.12 -0.46 15.07
CA GLY A 108 1.16 -0.13 14.02
C GLY A 108 1.74 0.76 12.93
N HIS A 109 0.87 1.55 12.30
CA HIS A 109 1.18 2.36 11.12
C HIS A 109 2.29 3.42 11.35
N TRP A 110 2.42 3.93 12.58
CA TRP A 110 3.38 4.99 12.90
C TRP A 110 4.67 4.40 13.49
N THR A 111 5.23 3.40 12.81
CA THR A 111 6.34 2.57 13.30
C THR A 111 7.57 3.36 13.73
N ILE A 112 7.88 4.47 13.06
CA ILE A 112 9.01 5.36 13.42
C ILE A 112 8.82 6.01 14.81
N LEU A 113 7.58 6.32 15.21
CA LEU A 113 7.32 6.91 16.51
C LEU A 113 7.19 5.87 17.61
N GLU A 114 6.63 4.70 17.28
CA GLU A 114 6.36 3.65 18.25
C GLU A 114 7.61 2.81 18.58
N GLN A 115 8.48 2.59 17.59
CA GLN A 115 9.69 1.77 17.71
C GLN A 115 10.93 2.50 17.14
N PRO A 116 11.26 3.70 17.63
CA PRO A 116 12.30 4.55 17.03
C PRO A 116 13.68 3.89 17.02
N GLU A 117 14.05 3.19 18.10
CA GLU A 117 15.33 2.51 18.21
C GLU A 117 15.47 1.37 17.19
N LYS A 118 14.40 0.57 17.00
CA LYS A 118 14.37 -0.50 15.98
C LYS A 118 14.48 0.09 14.58
N MET A 119 13.79 1.19 14.31
CA MET A 119 13.83 1.84 12.99
C MET A 119 15.20 2.46 12.69
N VAL A 120 15.86 3.05 13.68
CA VAL A 120 17.26 3.51 13.56
C VAL A 120 18.19 2.33 13.26
N ALA A 121 18.05 1.22 14.00
CA ALA A 121 18.86 0.02 13.78
C ALA A 121 18.67 -0.57 12.36
N LEU A 122 17.43 -0.69 11.89
CA LEU A 122 17.11 -1.16 10.54
C LEU A 122 17.67 -0.22 9.45
N THR A 123 17.63 1.09 9.70
CA THR A 123 18.24 2.07 8.79
C THR A 123 19.76 1.86 8.71
N HIS A 124 20.43 1.68 9.84
CA HIS A 124 21.86 1.38 9.85
C HIS A 124 22.20 0.03 9.20
N GLU A 125 21.40 -1.01 9.44
CA GLU A 125 21.52 -2.32 8.79
C GLU A 125 21.48 -2.16 7.28
N PHE A 126 20.46 -1.47 6.76
CA PHE A 126 20.28 -1.27 5.33
C PHE A 126 21.39 -0.42 4.70
N MET A 127 21.76 0.70 5.33
CA MET A 127 22.79 1.60 4.79
C MET A 127 24.19 0.99 4.82
N SER A 128 24.44 0.05 5.73
CA SER A 128 25.72 -0.67 5.83
C SER A 128 25.75 -1.93 4.96
N PHE A 129 24.62 -2.31 4.35
CA PHE A 129 24.52 -3.50 3.52
C PHE A 129 25.26 -3.31 2.19
N THR A 130 26.27 -4.16 1.95
CA THR A 130 27.10 -4.15 0.72
C THR A 130 26.84 -5.35 -0.18
N GLY A 131 25.88 -6.21 0.18
CA GLY A 131 25.52 -7.41 -0.57
C GLY A 131 24.45 -7.18 -1.63
N THR A 132 24.12 -8.24 -2.38
CA THR A 132 22.92 -8.29 -3.22
C THR A 132 21.74 -8.80 -2.40
N VAL A 133 20.62 -8.09 -2.40
CA VAL A 133 19.38 -8.59 -1.79
C VAL A 133 18.92 -9.81 -2.59
N PRO A 134 18.58 -10.94 -1.93
CA PRO A 134 17.98 -12.07 -2.61
C PRO A 134 16.64 -11.62 -3.23
N PRO A 135 16.39 -11.89 -4.53
CA PRO A 135 15.14 -11.49 -5.15
C PRO A 135 13.96 -12.17 -4.44
N VAL A 136 12.89 -11.40 -4.22
CA VAL A 136 11.66 -11.91 -3.59
C VAL A 136 10.98 -12.99 -4.45
N HIS A 137 11.34 -13.04 -5.74
CA HIS A 137 10.86 -14.03 -6.69
C HIS A 137 12.04 -14.81 -7.27
N SER A 138 12.07 -16.10 -6.97
CA SER A 138 12.88 -17.13 -7.63
C SER A 138 11.98 -18.04 -8.45
#